data_AF-V2TG81-F1
#
_entry.id   AF-V2TG81-F1
#
_cell.length_a   1.000
_cell.length_b   1.000
_cell.length_c   1.000
_cell.angle_alpha   90.00
_cell.angle_beta   90.00
_cell.angle_gamma   90.00
#
_symmetry.space_group_name_H-M   'P 1'
#
loop_
_entity.id
_entity.type
_entity.pdbx_description
1 polymer ?
#
loop_
_entity_poly.entity_id
_entity_poly.type
_entity_poly.pdbx_seq_one_letter_code
_entity_poly.pdbx_strand_id
1 'polypeptide(L)' 'MMEVHEKRQLLDAIDILVKRPGACTEETLGTAMGYFKKLVEESTQNQIGVHYVINGEQND' A
#
# COMPACT_ATOMS: atom_id res chain seq x y z
N MET A 1 -5.85 14.59 3.39
CA MET A 1 -4.46 14.79 2.93
C MET A 1 -3.58 14.01 3.88
N MET A 2 -2.85 13.05 3.35
CA MET A 2 -2.14 12.03 4.11
C MET A 2 -1.08 12.66 5.00
N GLU A 3 -1.06 12.24 6.26
CA GLU A 3 -0.18 12.82 7.27
C GLU A 3 1.27 12.44 7.00
N VAL A 4 2.21 13.27 7.45
CA VAL A 4 3.65 13.02 7.23
C VAL A 4 4.09 11.69 7.83
N HIS A 5 3.52 11.29 8.98
CA HIS A 5 3.82 9.99 9.59
C HIS A 5 3.40 8.82 8.70
N GLU A 6 2.21 8.87 8.10
CA GLU A 6 1.72 7.85 7.17
C GLU A 6 2.60 7.76 5.92
N LYS A 7 3.09 8.89 5.41
CA LYS A 7 4.04 8.92 4.29
C LYS A 7 5.36 8.24 4.63
N ARG A 8 5.85 8.42 5.86
CA ARG A 8 7.07 7.71 6.32
C ARG A 8 6.83 6.21 6.41
N GLN A 9 5.71 5.78 6.97
CA GLN A 9 5.34 4.37 7.05
C GLN A 9 5.26 3.72 5.66
N LEU A 10 4.69 4.43 4.68
CA LEU A 10 4.70 3.98 3.28
C LEU A 10 6.12 3.82 2.73
N LEU A 11 6.99 4.82 2.93
CA LEU A 11 8.37 4.76 2.46
C LEU A 11 9.17 3.62 3.11
N ASP A 12 8.98 3.40 4.42
CA ASP A 12 9.64 2.31 5.15
C ASP A 12 9.18 0.95 4.64
N ALA A 13 7.87 0.78 4.41
CA ALA A 13 7.32 -0.45 3.85
C ALA A 13 7.83 -0.71 2.42
N ILE A 14 7.90 0.32 1.57
CA ILE A 14 8.49 0.21 0.22
C ILE A 14 9.98 -0.14 0.29
N ASP A 15 10.75 0.44 1.22
CA ASP A 15 12.17 0.13 1.40
C ASP A 15 12.38 -1.35 1.74
N ILE A 16 11.56 -1.91 2.64
CA ILE A 16 11.57 -3.33 2.98
C ILE A 16 11.24 -4.17 1.75
N LEU A 17 10.16 -3.85 1.02
CA LEU A 17 9.75 -4.62 -0.17
C LEU A 17 10.82 -4.63 -1.27
N VAL A 18 11.49 -3.50 -1.50
CA VAL A 18 12.45 -3.34 -2.60
C VAL A 18 13.84 -3.83 -2.22
N LYS A 19 14.33 -3.50 -1.01
CA LYS A 19 15.73 -3.73 -0.63
C LYS A 19 15.92 -4.92 0.29
N ARG A 20 14.89 -5.32 1.05
CA ARG A 20 14.98 -6.37 2.07
C ARG A 20 13.78 -7.32 2.01
N PRO A 21 13.50 -7.94 0.84
CA PRO A 21 12.29 -8.74 0.66
C PRO A 21 12.20 -9.92 1.64
N GLY A 22 13.32 -10.46 2.12
CA GLY A 22 13.34 -11.51 3.15
C GLY A 22 12.88 -11.07 4.55
N ALA A 23 12.76 -9.76 4.79
CA ALA A 23 12.19 -9.20 6.02
C ALA A 23 10.73 -8.75 5.85
N CYS A 24 10.13 -8.99 4.67
CA CYS A 24 8.76 -8.64 4.39
C CYS A 24 7.79 -9.48 5.24
N THR A 25 6.80 -8.82 5.83
CA THR A 25 5.70 -9.44 6.58
C THR A 25 4.37 -9.13 5.92
N GLU A 26 3.30 -9.82 6.34
CA GLU A 26 1.93 -9.46 5.95
C GLU A 26 1.59 -8.01 6.31
N GLU A 27 2.04 -7.55 7.48
CA GLU A 27 1.90 -6.15 7.89
C GLU A 27 2.62 -5.20 6.92
N THR A 28 3.85 -5.53 6.51
CA THR A 28 4.61 -4.72 5.52
C THR A 28 3.82 -4.56 4.22
N LEU A 29 3.22 -5.64 3.71
CA LEU A 29 2.40 -5.62 2.51
C LEU A 29 1.12 -4.80 2.72
N GLY A 30 0.40 -5.02 3.83
CA GLY A 30 -0.81 -4.28 4.17
C GLY A 30 -0.57 -2.78 4.29
N THR A 31 0.52 -2.38 4.96
CA THR A 31 0.95 -0.99 5.10
C THR A 31 1.28 -0.37 3.74
N ALA A 32 2.09 -1.03 2.92
CA ALA A 32 2.46 -0.53 1.60
C ALA A 32 1.23 -0.36 0.70
N MET A 33 0.37 -1.39 0.62
CA MET A 33 -0.83 -1.38 -0.21
C MET A 33 -1.84 -0.32 0.25
N GLY A 34 -2.14 -0.30 1.56
CA GLY A 34 -3.10 0.64 2.14
C GLY A 34 -2.68 2.09 1.98
N TYR A 35 -1.44 2.43 2.35
CA TYR A 35 -0.97 3.80 2.22
C TYR A 35 -0.70 4.22 0.78
N PHE A 36 -0.31 3.31 -0.12
CA PHE A 36 -0.23 3.63 -1.54
C PHE A 36 -1.60 3.97 -2.13
N LYS A 37 -2.63 3.18 -1.82
CA LYS A 37 -4.02 3.48 -2.21
C LYS A 37 -4.44 4.85 -1.71
N LYS A 38 -4.27 5.12 -0.40
CA LYS A 38 -4.59 6.41 0.22
C LYS A 38 -3.85 7.57 -0.45
N LEU A 39 -2.55 7.41 -0.72
CA LEU A 39 -1.74 8.44 -1.38
C LEU A 39 -2.28 8.80 -2.76
N VAL A 40 -2.56 7.79 -3.60
CA VAL A 40 -3.04 7.99 -4.98
C VAL A 40 -4.44 8.62 -4.98
N GLU A 41 -5.36 8.08 -4.19
CA GLU A 41 -6.74 8.56 -4.10
C GLU A 41 -6.76 10.01 -3.61
N GLU A 42 -6.06 10.33 -2.53
CA GLU A 42 -6.05 11.71 -2.02
C GLU A 42 -5.30 12.69 -2.93
N SER A 43 -4.18 12.29 -3.54
CA SER A 43 -3.41 13.17 -4.44
C SER A 43 -4.16 13.50 -5.72
N THR A 44 -5.11 12.65 -6.11
CA THR A 44 -5.96 12.83 -7.29
C THR A 44 -7.35 13.34 -6.93
N GLN A 45 -7.60 13.71 -5.66
CA GLN A 45 -8.91 14.12 -5.18
C GLN A 45 -10.01 13.09 -5.53
N ASN A 46 -9.68 11.80 -5.40
CA ASN A 46 -10.50 10.63 -5.73
C ASN A 46 -10.88 10.49 -7.21
N GLN A 47 -10.18 11.18 -8.13
CA GLN A 47 -10.35 10.96 -9.58
C GLN A 47 -9.76 9.62 -10.03
N ILE A 48 -8.80 9.08 -9.29
CA ILE A 48 -8.24 7.73 -9.50
C ILE A 48 -8.52 6.88 -8.26
N GLY A 49 -9.18 5.74 -8.45
CA GLY A 49 -9.36 4.72 -7.40
C GLY A 49 -8.32 3.61 -7.52
N VAL A 50 -7.82 3.12 -6.39
CA VAL A 50 -6.89 1.97 -6.36
C VAL A 50 -7.58 0.77 -5.72
N HIS A 51 -7.69 -0.31 -6.47
CA HIS A 51 -8.33 -1.56 -6.04
C HIS A 51 -7.34 -2.71 -6.19
N TYR A 52 -7.10 -3.43 -5.09
CA TYR A 52 -6.30 -4.64 -5.11
C TYR A 52 -7.22 -5.85 -5.29
N VAL A 53 -6.93 -6.67 -6.29
CA VAL A 53 -7.66 -7.90 -6.56
C VAL A 53 -6.76 -9.07 -6.15
N ILE A 54 -7.25 -9.88 -5.21
CA ILE A 54 -6.58 -11.12 -4.81
C ILE A 54 -7.19 -12.23 -5.66
N ASN A 55 -6.40 -12.78 -6.58
CA ASN A 55 -6.83 -13.90 -7.39
C ASN A 55 -6.61 -15.20 -6.59
N GLY A 56 -7.65 -15.64 -5.89
CA GLY A 56 -7.68 -16.87 -5.11
C GLY A 56 -9.10 -17.15 -4.63
N GLU A 57 -9.78 -18.07 -5.32
CA GLU A 57 -11.15 -18.58 -5.12
C GLU A 57 -12.30 -17.57 -5.27
N GLN A 58 -12.71 -17.33 -6.53
CA GLN A 58 -14.15 -17.22 -6.81
C GLN A 58 -14.74 -18.63 -6.73
N ASN A 59 -15.39 -18.97 -5.61
CA ASN A 59 -16.43 -19.99 -5.63
C ASN A 59 -17.72 -19.28 -6.06
N ASP A 60 -18.32 -19.75 -7.16
CA ASP A 60 -19.68 -19.38 -7.60
C ASP A 60 -20.73 -19.61 -6.50
#